data_AF-A0A9P8VQD5-F1
#
_entry.id   AF-A0A9P8VQD5-F1
#
_cell.length_a   1.000
_cell.length_b   1.000
_cell.length_c   1.000
_cell.angle_alpha   90.00
_cell.angle_beta   90.00
_cell.angle_gamma   90.00
#
_symmetry.space_group_name_H-M   'P 1'
#
loop_
_entity.id
_entity.type
_entity.pdbx_description
1 polymer ?
#
loop_
_entity_poly.entity_id
_entity_poly.type
_entity_poly.pdbx_seq_one_letter_code
_entity_poly.pdbx_strand_id
1 'polypeptide(L)'
;MPRPKILAILATAAFGICGVNAGLCQPSSTTSTAITCQETQVISNPSFDIGDGSPWKFNGASVADGDTHTGPNTAQVVGLDDVTSGSFSQTLYNLEPGTYLLKFYYTRDGMNPEESAWAFCSISAYLGDDFLVAGSVDNSGPVFIRYALASTYWTTELPVDLTDLSFSVICGGKLFG
;
A
#
# COMPACT_ATOMS: atom_id res chain seq x y z
N MET A 1 6.08 -16.74 -27.36
CA MET A 1 5.67 -15.34 -27.12
C MET A 1 5.42 -15.19 -25.63
N PRO A 2 6.07 -14.25 -24.93
CA PRO A 2 5.78 -13.99 -23.52
C PRO A 2 4.34 -13.47 -23.42
N ARG A 3 3.52 -14.11 -22.57
CA ARG A 3 2.14 -13.69 -22.35
C ARG A 3 2.12 -12.35 -21.62
N PRO A 4 1.21 -11.42 -21.97
CA PRO A 4 1.07 -10.18 -21.21
C PRO A 4 0.66 -10.55 -19.78
N LYS A 5 1.19 -9.81 -18.81
CA LYS A 5 0.94 -10.01 -17.39
C LYS A 5 0.35 -8.74 -16.86
N ILE A 6 -0.73 -8.81 -16.12
CA ILE A 6 -1.19 -7.66 -15.36
C ILE A 6 -0.44 -7.68 -14.03
N LEU A 7 0.42 -6.70 -13.81
CA LEU A 7 1.29 -6.63 -12.64
C LEU A 7 0.92 -5.43 -11.78
N ALA A 8 0.22 -5.64 -10.66
CA ALA A 8 -0.03 -4.60 -9.67
C ALA A 8 1.01 -4.67 -8.56
N ILE A 9 1.81 -3.62 -8.43
CA ILE A 9 3.00 -3.57 -7.57
C ILE A 9 2.68 -2.74 -6.33
N LEU A 10 3.05 -3.17 -5.12
CA LEU A 10 3.10 -2.32 -3.94
C LEU A 10 4.56 -2.21 -3.48
N ALA A 11 5.11 -1.00 -3.47
CA ALA A 11 6.56 -0.87 -3.34
C ALA A 11 7.04 -0.22 -2.02
N THR A 12 6.14 0.39 -1.26
CA THR A 12 6.41 0.82 0.12
C THR A 12 5.08 1.03 0.83
N ALA A 13 4.92 0.61 2.09
CA ALA A 13 3.83 1.06 2.95
C ALA A 13 4.41 1.76 4.19
N ALA A 14 4.08 3.03 4.42
CA ALA A 14 4.39 3.72 5.67
C ALA A 14 3.09 3.96 6.44
N PHE A 15 3.08 3.64 7.74
CA PHE A 15 2.00 3.99 8.66
C PHE A 15 2.66 4.52 9.94
N GLY A 16 2.36 5.76 10.31
CA GLY A 16 3.04 6.40 11.43
C GLY A 16 2.28 7.59 12.01
N ILE A 17 2.52 7.86 13.29
CA ILE A 17 1.74 8.77 14.13
C ILE A 17 2.11 10.24 13.87
N CYS A 18 1.13 11.07 13.51
CA CYS A 18 1.12 12.52 13.74
C CYS A 18 0.49 12.75 15.13
N GLY A 19 1.33 13.02 16.12
CA GLY A 19 0.95 12.92 17.54
C GLY A 19 -0.18 13.85 17.99
N VAL A 20 -0.99 13.34 18.92
CA VAL A 20 -1.73 14.16 19.88
C VAL A 20 -1.15 13.85 21.25
N ASN A 21 -0.16 14.62 21.68
CA ASN A 21 0.39 14.48 23.02
C ASN A 21 -0.57 15.21 24.00
N ALA A 22 -1.63 14.53 24.45
CA ALA A 22 -2.58 15.05 25.44
C ALA A 22 -2.07 14.90 26.89
N GLY A 23 -0.77 15.12 27.11
CA GLY A 23 -0.19 15.19 28.45
C GLY A 23 -0.33 16.59 29.03
N LEU A 24 -1.27 16.77 29.97
CA LEU A 24 -1.39 17.88 30.93
C LEU A 24 -0.54 19.13 30.63
N CYS A 25 -1.15 20.13 30.00
CA CYS A 25 -0.56 21.46 29.85
C CYS A 25 -0.29 22.09 31.22
N GLN A 26 0.92 21.96 31.75
CA GLN A 26 1.45 22.97 32.67
C GLN A 26 1.97 24.14 31.82
N PRO A 27 1.57 25.39 32.11
CA PRO A 27 2.07 26.54 31.38
C PRO A 27 3.53 26.79 31.78
N SER A 28 4.48 26.27 31.00
CA SER A 28 5.85 26.75 31.04
C SER A 28 6.07 27.59 29.79
N SER A 29 6.22 28.89 30.02
CA SER A 29 6.44 29.91 29.02
C SER A 29 7.64 29.61 28.12
N THR A 30 7.57 30.13 26.89
CA THR A 30 8.63 30.38 25.89
C THR A 30 8.87 29.36 24.77
N THR A 31 8.82 29.89 23.55
CA THR A 31 9.15 29.34 22.22
C THR A 31 8.24 28.24 21.68
N SER A 32 7.47 28.61 20.63
CA SER A 32 6.77 27.73 19.70
C SER A 32 7.76 26.72 19.10
N THR A 33 7.99 25.61 19.81
CA THR A 33 8.59 24.41 19.25
C THR A 33 7.52 23.82 18.34
N ALA A 34 7.75 23.87 17.03
CA ALA A 34 7.01 23.04 16.10
C ALA A 34 7.06 21.62 16.66
N ILE A 35 5.90 21.01 16.88
CA ILE A 35 5.82 19.63 17.35
C ILE A 35 6.54 18.77 16.31
N THR A 36 7.76 18.34 16.63
CA THR A 36 8.52 17.42 15.79
C THR A 36 7.80 16.08 15.84
N CYS A 37 6.92 15.84 14.86
CA CYS A 37 6.30 14.55 14.65
C CYS A 37 7.40 13.59 14.19
N GLN A 38 7.85 12.71 15.09
CA GLN A 38 8.74 11.62 14.68
C GLN A 38 7.86 10.55 14.03
N GLU A 39 7.91 10.45 12.70
CA GLU A 39 7.25 9.37 11.97
C GLU A 39 7.78 8.04 12.49
N THR A 40 6.97 7.37 13.30
CA THR A 40 7.28 6.03 13.81
C THR A 40 6.66 5.03 12.86
N GLN A 41 7.49 4.36 12.06
CA GLN A 41 7.04 3.33 11.14
C GLN A 41 6.55 2.12 11.94
N VAL A 42 5.27 1.77 11.82
CA VAL A 42 4.68 0.60 12.51
C VAL A 42 4.57 -0.63 11.62
N ILE A 43 4.71 -0.47 10.30
CA ILE A 43 4.71 -1.59 9.35
C ILE A 43 6.08 -2.24 9.32
N SER A 44 6.11 -3.56 9.51
CA SER A 44 7.32 -4.38 9.38
C SER A 44 7.56 -4.76 7.92
N ASN A 45 8.83 -4.76 7.48
CA ASN A 45 9.22 -5.09 6.11
C ASN A 45 8.36 -4.35 5.03
N PRO A 46 8.26 -3.02 5.08
CA PRO A 46 7.36 -2.24 4.21
C PRO A 46 7.75 -2.27 2.73
N SER A 47 8.99 -2.65 2.41
CA SER A 47 9.53 -2.77 1.04
C SER A 47 9.64 -4.22 0.57
N PHE A 48 9.20 -5.21 1.36
CA PHE A 48 9.28 -6.64 1.03
C PHE A 48 10.71 -7.19 0.82
N ASP A 49 11.74 -6.44 1.22
CA ASP A 49 13.16 -6.76 0.98
C ASP A 49 13.69 -7.90 1.89
N ILE A 50 12.95 -8.26 2.93
CA ILE A 50 13.35 -9.30 3.88
C ILE A 50 12.69 -10.65 3.51
N GLY A 51 13.52 -11.64 3.20
CA GLY A 51 13.11 -13.04 3.04
C GLY A 51 12.12 -13.24 1.88
N ASP A 52 11.01 -13.92 2.17
CA ASP A 52 9.91 -14.20 1.24
C ASP A 52 8.80 -13.14 1.30
N GLY A 53 9.08 -11.97 1.90
CA GLY A 53 8.06 -10.97 2.22
C GLY A 53 7.52 -11.07 3.64
N SER A 54 7.98 -12.01 4.46
CA SER A 54 7.58 -12.07 5.87
C SER A 54 7.76 -10.71 6.60
N PRO A 55 6.83 -10.30 7.48
CA PRO A 55 5.72 -11.08 8.02
C PRO A 55 4.39 -10.92 7.25
N TRP A 56 4.43 -10.47 6.00
CA TRP A 56 3.24 -10.37 5.17
C TRP A 56 2.68 -11.77 4.82
N LYS A 57 1.35 -11.89 4.91
CA LYS A 57 0.59 -13.06 4.47
C LYS A 57 0.02 -12.77 3.10
N PHE A 58 0.26 -13.64 2.12
CA PHE A 58 -0.18 -13.47 0.74
C PHE A 58 -1.28 -14.47 0.37
N ASN A 59 -2.25 -14.04 -0.43
CA ASN A 59 -3.31 -14.89 -1.01
C ASN A 59 -3.58 -14.44 -2.45
N GLY A 60 -3.15 -15.21 -3.44
CA GLY A 60 -3.22 -14.79 -4.85
C GLY A 60 -2.27 -13.64 -5.23
N ALA A 61 -1.46 -13.18 -4.26
CA ALA A 61 -0.33 -12.27 -4.45
C ALA A 61 0.99 -13.02 -4.14
N SER A 62 2.12 -12.45 -4.52
CA SER A 62 3.45 -12.96 -4.16
C SER A 62 4.45 -11.81 -4.02
N VAL A 63 5.63 -12.08 -3.45
CA VAL A 63 6.78 -11.20 -3.63
C VAL A 63 7.44 -11.50 -4.98
N ALA A 64 7.96 -10.47 -5.64
CA ALA A 64 8.81 -10.61 -6.80
C ALA A 64 9.99 -9.63 -6.77
N ASP A 65 11.03 -10.03 -7.49
CA ASP A 65 12.24 -9.25 -7.69
C ASP A 65 12.07 -8.35 -8.92
N GLY A 66 12.47 -7.08 -8.80
CA GLY A 66 12.36 -6.11 -9.89
C GLY A 66 11.05 -5.33 -9.92
N ASP A 67 10.95 -4.37 -10.83
CA ASP A 67 9.84 -3.40 -10.93
C ASP A 67 9.43 -2.84 -9.56
N THR A 68 10.41 -2.27 -8.86
CA THR A 68 10.24 -1.69 -7.53
C THR A 68 10.29 -0.17 -7.55
N HIS A 69 9.56 0.48 -6.64
CA HIS A 69 9.72 1.92 -6.35
C HIS A 69 10.97 2.16 -5.50
N THR A 70 11.21 1.26 -4.54
CA THR A 70 12.37 1.26 -3.62
C THR A 70 12.77 -0.18 -3.34
N GLY A 71 14.07 -0.47 -3.21
CA GLY A 71 14.56 -1.81 -2.84
C GLY A 71 14.54 -2.82 -4.00
N PRO A 72 15.01 -4.05 -3.79
CA PRO A 72 14.95 -5.12 -4.78
C PRO A 72 13.57 -5.77 -4.97
N ASN A 73 12.67 -5.71 -3.97
CA ASN A 73 11.44 -6.51 -3.96
C ASN A 73 10.13 -5.70 -4.01
N THR A 74 9.06 -6.37 -4.43
CA THR A 74 7.70 -5.83 -4.38
C THR A 74 6.64 -6.91 -4.16
N ALA A 75 5.51 -6.55 -3.55
CA ALA A 75 4.31 -7.37 -3.61
C ALA A 75 3.62 -7.20 -4.97
N GLN A 76 3.33 -8.33 -5.61
CA GLN A 76 2.69 -8.39 -6.91
C GLN A 76 1.45 -9.29 -6.95
N VAL A 77 0.50 -8.93 -7.80
CA VAL A 77 -0.55 -9.82 -8.29
C VAL A 77 -0.36 -9.99 -9.79
N VAL A 78 -0.27 -11.24 -10.25
CA VAL A 78 -0.04 -11.57 -11.66
C VAL A 78 -1.22 -12.36 -12.21
N GLY A 79 -1.92 -11.76 -13.17
CA GLY A 79 -3.03 -12.35 -13.90
C GLY A 79 -2.69 -12.71 -15.33
N LEU A 80 -3.29 -13.79 -15.85
CA LEU A 80 -3.11 -14.21 -17.24
C LEU A 80 -4.29 -13.86 -18.15
N ASP A 81 -5.55 -13.82 -17.66
CA ASP A 81 -6.75 -13.44 -18.45
C ASP A 81 -7.96 -13.05 -17.55
N ASP A 82 -8.91 -12.31 -18.13
CA ASP A 82 -10.20 -11.84 -17.59
C ASP A 82 -10.15 -10.95 -16.34
N VAL A 83 -10.11 -11.57 -15.16
CA VAL A 83 -10.10 -10.89 -13.85
C VAL A 83 -9.20 -11.71 -12.94
N THR A 84 -8.21 -11.05 -12.35
CA THR A 84 -7.33 -11.62 -11.34
C THR A 84 -7.40 -10.78 -10.09
N SER A 85 -7.46 -11.44 -8.95
CA SER A 85 -7.42 -10.81 -7.65
C SER A 85 -6.37 -11.45 -6.77
N GLY A 86 -5.76 -10.65 -5.91
CA GLY A 86 -4.90 -11.12 -4.86
C GLY A 86 -4.95 -10.16 -3.68
N SER A 87 -4.50 -10.63 -2.52
CA SER A 87 -4.42 -9.82 -1.33
C SER A 87 -3.16 -10.12 -0.56
N PHE A 88 -2.69 -9.14 0.20
CA PHE A 88 -1.63 -9.33 1.17
C PHE A 88 -1.93 -8.53 2.43
N SER A 89 -1.53 -9.07 3.58
CA SER A 89 -1.87 -8.49 4.88
C SER A 89 -0.76 -8.68 5.90
N GLN A 90 -0.74 -7.81 6.89
CA GLN A 90 0.14 -7.92 8.04
C GLN A 90 -0.62 -7.48 9.29
N THR A 91 -0.42 -8.23 10.36
CA THR A 91 -0.96 -7.89 11.66
C THR A 91 -0.08 -6.82 12.31
N LEU A 92 -0.69 -5.68 12.66
CA LEU A 92 -0.09 -4.59 13.41
C LEU A 92 -0.43 -4.75 14.90
N TYR A 93 0.50 -4.34 15.76
CA TYR A 93 0.40 -4.50 17.21
C TYR A 93 0.57 -3.17 17.92
N ASN A 94 -0.12 -2.99 19.04
CA ASN A 94 0.06 -1.89 19.98
C ASN A 94 -0.02 -0.50 19.30
N LEU A 95 -1.09 -0.24 18.54
CA LEU A 95 -1.32 1.08 17.97
C LEU A 95 -1.89 2.00 19.06
N GLU A 96 -1.09 2.95 19.50
CA GLU A 96 -1.49 3.98 20.47
C GLU A 96 -2.53 4.96 19.89
N PRO A 97 -3.31 5.66 20.74
CA PRO A 97 -4.15 6.76 20.32
C PRO A 97 -3.38 7.81 19.49
N GLY A 98 -3.93 8.21 18.35
CA GLY A 98 -3.27 9.16 17.45
C GLY A 98 -3.75 9.09 16.02
N THR A 99 -3.19 9.97 15.18
CA THR A 99 -3.44 9.99 13.74
C THR A 99 -2.31 9.30 13.02
N TYR A 100 -2.59 8.34 12.18
CA TYR A 100 -1.64 7.57 11.40
C TYR A 100 -1.76 7.91 9.91
N LEU A 101 -0.64 8.02 9.21
CA LEU A 101 -0.60 8.28 7.77
C LEU A 101 -0.21 7.03 6.99
N LEU A 102 -1.14 6.44 6.25
CA LEU A 102 -0.84 5.41 5.26
C LEU A 102 -0.33 6.04 3.97
N LYS A 103 0.80 5.57 3.45
CA LYS A 103 1.30 5.89 2.10
C LYS A 103 1.72 4.62 1.40
N PHE A 104 1.32 4.46 0.14
CA PHE A 104 1.87 3.42 -0.70
C PHE A 104 2.00 3.75 -2.18
N TYR A 105 3.03 3.18 -2.78
CA TYR A 105 3.32 3.31 -4.21
C TYR A 105 2.85 2.09 -4.97
N TYR A 106 2.23 2.33 -6.11
CA TYR A 106 1.76 1.28 -6.97
C TYR A 106 1.97 1.54 -8.44
N THR A 107 2.08 0.47 -9.21
CA THR A 107 2.14 0.55 -10.66
C THR A 107 1.46 -0.61 -11.33
N ARG A 108 1.34 -0.50 -12.64
CA ARG A 108 0.79 -1.49 -13.54
C ARG A 108 1.77 -1.73 -14.68
N ASP A 109 2.32 -2.93 -14.77
CA ASP A 109 3.14 -3.32 -15.91
C ASP A 109 2.42 -4.35 -16.80
N GLY A 110 2.90 -4.49 -18.04
CA GLY A 110 2.60 -5.61 -18.92
C GLY A 110 1.31 -5.52 -19.74
N MET A 111 0.72 -4.33 -19.89
CA MET A 111 -0.40 -4.09 -20.81
C MET A 111 -0.06 -3.08 -21.88
N ASN A 112 0.01 -3.55 -23.13
CA ASN A 112 0.02 -2.68 -24.29
C ASN A 112 -1.38 -2.03 -24.41
N PRO A 113 -1.51 -0.70 -24.32
CA PRO A 113 -2.82 -0.05 -24.48
C PRO A 113 -3.44 -0.30 -25.85
N GLU A 114 -2.63 -0.66 -26.87
CA GLU A 114 -3.11 -1.04 -28.20
C GLU A 114 -3.71 -2.46 -28.24
N GLU A 115 -3.37 -3.32 -27.27
CA GLU A 115 -3.80 -4.72 -27.18
C GLU A 115 -4.84 -4.93 -26.06
N SER A 116 -5.40 -3.88 -25.46
CA SER A 116 -6.45 -4.03 -24.44
C SER A 116 -7.67 -3.14 -24.70
N ALA A 117 -8.83 -3.75 -24.90
CA ALA A 117 -10.10 -3.03 -25.09
C ALA A 117 -10.56 -2.30 -23.81
N TRP A 118 -10.22 -2.87 -22.66
CA TRP A 118 -10.41 -2.30 -21.33
C TRP A 118 -9.47 -3.04 -20.40
N ALA A 119 -8.73 -2.29 -19.59
CA ALA A 119 -7.96 -2.84 -18.50
C ALA A 119 -7.97 -1.88 -17.31
N PHE A 120 -8.14 -2.46 -16.13
CA PHE A 120 -8.13 -1.75 -14.86
C PHE A 120 -7.38 -2.56 -13.82
N CYS A 121 -6.78 -1.86 -12.87
CA CYS A 121 -6.34 -2.41 -11.61
C CYS A 121 -6.78 -1.47 -10.50
N SER A 122 -7.36 -2.02 -9.45
CA SER A 122 -7.65 -1.31 -8.22
C SER A 122 -6.95 -2.00 -7.06
N ILE A 123 -6.39 -1.19 -6.17
CA ILE A 123 -5.77 -1.60 -4.92
C ILE A 123 -6.54 -0.91 -3.81
N SER A 124 -7.17 -1.65 -2.92
CA SER A 124 -7.90 -1.12 -1.77
C SER A 124 -7.16 -1.51 -0.49
N ALA A 125 -6.90 -0.53 0.37
CA ALA A 125 -6.26 -0.72 1.66
C ALA A 125 -7.28 -0.66 2.79
N TYR A 126 -7.14 -1.54 3.77
CA TYR A 126 -8.00 -1.66 4.94
C TYR A 126 -7.18 -1.82 6.21
N LEU A 127 -7.71 -1.35 7.34
CA LEU A 127 -7.17 -1.60 8.67
C LEU A 127 -8.26 -2.22 9.55
N GLY A 128 -8.17 -3.52 9.79
CA GLY A 128 -9.31 -4.30 10.27
C GLY A 128 -10.47 -4.21 9.27
N ASP A 129 -11.61 -3.71 9.72
CA ASP A 129 -12.80 -3.50 8.88
C ASP A 129 -12.85 -2.08 8.26
N ASP A 130 -11.94 -1.18 8.65
CA ASP A 130 -11.94 0.20 8.15
C ASP A 130 -11.33 0.28 6.75
N PHE A 131 -12.13 0.71 5.76
CA PHE A 131 -11.60 1.09 4.47
C PHE A 131 -10.79 2.39 4.59
N LEU A 132 -9.54 2.34 4.15
CA LEU A 132 -8.62 3.46 4.25
C LEU A 132 -8.58 4.29 2.96
N VAL A 133 -8.18 3.65 1.86
CA VAL A 133 -7.97 4.31 0.56
C VAL A 133 -7.93 3.29 -0.55
N ALA A 134 -8.28 3.73 -1.76
CA ALA A 134 -8.04 2.96 -2.98
C ALA A 134 -7.09 3.70 -3.93
N GLY A 135 -6.13 2.97 -4.50
CA GLY A 135 -5.41 3.34 -5.71
C GLY A 135 -6.09 2.70 -6.92
N SER A 136 -6.08 3.39 -8.06
CA SER A 136 -6.62 2.88 -9.31
C SER A 136 -5.68 3.21 -10.46
N VAL A 137 -5.37 2.22 -11.29
CA VAL A 137 -4.69 2.40 -12.56
C VAL A 137 -5.63 1.95 -13.66
N ASP A 138 -6.03 2.88 -14.53
CA ASP A 138 -6.77 2.59 -15.74
C ASP A 138 -5.91 2.83 -17.00
N ASN A 139 -6.47 2.53 -18.17
CA ASN A 139 -5.83 2.78 -19.46
C ASN A 139 -5.77 4.28 -19.85
N SER A 140 -6.29 5.20 -19.02
CA SER A 140 -6.36 6.62 -19.34
C SER A 140 -5.15 7.41 -18.84
N GLY A 141 -4.32 6.81 -17.97
CA GLY A 141 -3.08 7.41 -17.49
C GLY A 141 -2.01 7.50 -18.58
N PRO A 142 -1.15 8.54 -18.58
CA PRO A 142 -0.04 8.60 -19.51
C PRO A 142 0.87 7.37 -19.33
N VAL A 143 1.22 6.73 -20.44
CA VAL A 143 2.02 5.48 -20.59
C VAL A 143 3.37 5.49 -19.84
N PHE A 144 3.75 6.62 -19.25
CA PHE A 144 5.06 6.88 -18.63
C PHE A 144 5.04 7.00 -17.09
N ILE A 145 3.90 6.89 -16.41
CA ILE A 145 3.90 6.88 -14.94
C ILE A 145 4.37 5.50 -14.48
N ARG A 146 5.63 5.40 -14.05
CA ARG A 146 6.18 4.17 -13.48
C ARG A 146 5.61 3.85 -12.10
N TYR A 147 5.18 4.84 -11.31
CA TYR A 147 4.54 4.64 -10.00
C TYR A 147 3.57 5.77 -9.67
N ALA A 148 2.38 5.42 -9.19
CA ALA A 148 1.42 6.31 -8.56
C ALA A 148 1.49 6.18 -7.03
N LEU A 149 1.17 7.26 -6.31
CA LEU A 149 1.10 7.29 -4.85
C LEU A 149 -0.38 7.33 -4.42
N ALA A 150 -0.75 6.45 -3.49
CA ALA A 150 -1.97 6.58 -2.70
C ALA A 150 -1.61 6.87 -1.25
N SER A 151 -2.37 7.75 -0.61
CA SER A 151 -2.18 8.05 0.80
C SER A 151 -3.48 8.46 1.49
N THR A 152 -3.55 8.22 2.79
CA THR A 152 -4.70 8.59 3.63
C THR A 152 -4.31 8.64 5.10
N TYR A 153 -5.14 9.32 5.89
CA TYR A 153 -4.99 9.34 7.34
C TYR A 153 -6.04 8.45 8.01
N TRP A 154 -5.67 7.81 9.10
CA TRP A 154 -6.56 7.05 9.98
C TRP A 154 -6.31 7.49 11.42
N THR A 155 -7.36 7.67 12.22
CA THR A 155 -7.21 8.16 13.60
C THR A 155 -7.91 7.21 14.55
N THR A 156 -7.28 6.92 15.69
CA THR A 156 -7.91 6.20 16.80
C THR A 156 -7.80 7.00 18.09
N GLU A 157 -8.87 7.02 18.87
CA GLU A 157 -8.93 7.65 20.21
C GLU A 157 -8.54 6.68 21.33
N LEU A 158 -8.58 5.37 21.06
CA LEU A 158 -8.27 4.32 22.02
C LEU A 158 -7.10 3.46 21.49
N PRO A 159 -6.31 2.86 22.39
CA PRO A 159 -5.27 1.93 21.97
C PRO A 159 -5.89 0.72 21.26
N VAL A 160 -5.23 0.26 20.20
CA VAL A 160 -5.59 -0.95 19.44
C VAL A 160 -4.48 -1.99 19.61
N ASP A 161 -4.78 -3.03 20.37
CA ASP A 161 -3.82 -4.09 20.70
C ASP A 161 -3.36 -4.86 19.44
N LEU A 162 -4.31 -5.14 18.54
CA LEU A 162 -4.12 -5.95 17.35
C LEU A 162 -5.08 -5.50 16.25
N THR A 163 -4.56 -5.32 15.03
CA THR A 163 -5.40 -5.12 13.83
C THR A 163 -4.66 -5.56 12.58
N ASP A 164 -5.39 -5.96 11.54
CA ASP A 164 -4.77 -6.38 10.28
C ASP A 164 -4.78 -5.23 9.27
N LEU A 165 -3.59 -4.78 8.85
CA LEU A 165 -3.45 -3.96 7.65
C LEU A 165 -3.51 -4.90 6.45
N SER A 166 -4.48 -4.71 5.57
CA SER A 166 -4.65 -5.54 4.38
C SER A 166 -4.79 -4.72 3.11
N PHE A 167 -4.32 -5.29 2.02
CA PHE A 167 -4.44 -4.77 0.67
C PHE A 167 -5.16 -5.80 -0.17
N SER A 168 -6.24 -5.39 -0.82
CA SER A 168 -6.94 -6.19 -1.82
C SER A 168 -6.70 -5.58 -3.19
N VAL A 169 -6.20 -6.39 -4.10
CA VAL A 169 -5.89 -6.02 -5.47
C VAL A 169 -6.84 -6.76 -6.39
N ILE A 170 -7.51 -6.02 -7.27
CA ILE A 170 -8.35 -6.57 -8.32
C ILE A 170 -7.94 -5.94 -9.62
N CYS A 171 -7.51 -6.77 -10.56
CA CYS A 171 -7.19 -6.37 -11.90
C CYS A 171 -8.10 -7.11 -12.88
N GLY A 172 -8.54 -6.42 -13.91
CA GLY A 172 -9.34 -7.01 -14.96
C GLY A 172 -9.02 -6.40 -16.30
N GLY A 173 -9.18 -7.18 -17.35
CA GLY A 173 -9.01 -6.72 -18.71
C GLY A 173 -8.92 -7.86 -19.69
N LYS A 174 -9.14 -7.52 -20.96
CA LYS A 174 -8.97 -8.46 -22.07
C LYS A 174 -7.72 -8.11 -22.84
N LEU A 175 -6.81 -9.06 -22.92
CA LEU A 175 -5.63 -9.00 -23.79
C LEU A 175 -6.04 -9.50 -25.17
N PHE A 176 -5.76 -8.72 -26.22
CA PHE A 176 -5.83 -9.22 -27.59
C PHE A 176 -4.59 -10.08 -27.83
N GLY A 177 -4.81 -11.39 -28.04
CA GLY A 177 -3.75 -12.35 -28.36
C GLY A 177 -3.33 -12.34 -29.82
#